data_AF-A0A0F9IZZ1-F1
#
_entry.id   AF-A0A0F9IZZ1-F1
#
_cell.length_a   1.000
_cell.length_b   1.000
_cell.length_c   1.000
_cell.angle_alpha   90.00
_cell.angle_beta   90.00
_cell.angle_gamma   90.00
#
_symmetry.space_group_name_H-M   'P 1'
#
loop_
_entity.id
_entity.type
_entity.pdbx_description
1 polymer ?
#
loop_
_entity_poly.entity_id
_entity_poly.type
_entity_poly.pdbx_seq_one_letter_code
_entity_poly.pdbx_strand_id
1 'polypeptide(L)'
;MARMLSEGLGWTISDQPDPKALNYALPYLEIRDKHSLPMISLFSHLEDTVPVKAKIWEAQATRSLLRICWTPMYEENLAQYGPTVRINPPLDRDVFAPVPDVTKRNKYHPKLVVGVSGFVYGGGRKGEALVGEVSQSDVGQKFDWAAIGRGWPVPTRGLKWRQLATWYSSLDIYFCPSLVEGIPYGPLEALACGTPIIIPRHVGMMDDLPDMPGIVRYDVGDEESAKQALAELADSMESVRPDDLRAVTEPYTIEGWVSGHAEAIEELETTVELPQQYGNNPEALDSKRGIYVVAYGEPARKCSVRLIESIRKYLPGIPVAVASDRPVEEADLFVPHPDSDLGGRIAKTRMYEMTPPAWEEILYLDADTELVADVSFLFDALSEGWELVLTKDQDDYDIIFHLWRRDSGEDELGRAALGSDRALQLAGGVMAFRRTAATEQFFSEWVREWDKLGRRDQGALIRALYANPVQMLVLGCHWNSFTGIFKGETAGILHHRGGPARRARGWRGGRLDDAAAMAAVGRPRRETYWDSGTPPARQSPLKKTIHDKRAAYWDRSQPAGSPYHVRRNRF
;
A
#
# COMPACT_ATOMS: atom_id res chain seq x y z
N MET A 1 3.80 -21.95 8.50
CA MET A 1 3.91 -20.54 8.93
C MET A 1 2.63 -19.74 8.66
N ALA A 2 2.33 -19.29 7.43
CA ALA A 2 1.12 -18.49 7.16
C ALA A 2 -0.19 -19.14 7.66
N ARG A 3 -0.38 -20.43 7.39
CA ARG A 3 -1.55 -21.19 7.87
C ARG A 3 -1.65 -21.24 9.39
N MET A 4 -0.53 -21.41 10.10
CA MET A 4 -0.49 -21.44 11.57
C MET A 4 -0.95 -20.11 12.17
N LEU A 5 -0.55 -18.98 11.56
CA LEU A 5 -1.01 -17.64 11.98
C LEU A 5 -2.49 -17.44 11.64
N SER A 6 -2.93 -17.90 10.48
CA SER A 6 -4.33 -17.82 10.08
C SER A 6 -5.25 -18.62 11.02
N GLU A 7 -4.85 -19.85 11.35
CA GLU A 7 -5.58 -20.73 12.26
C GLU A 7 -5.53 -20.24 13.72
N GLY A 8 -4.36 -19.74 14.16
CA GLY A 8 -4.15 -19.30 15.54
C GLY A 8 -4.69 -17.91 15.88
N LEU A 9 -4.66 -16.98 14.92
CA LEU A 9 -5.01 -15.56 15.12
C LEU A 9 -6.19 -15.09 14.27
N GLY A 10 -6.75 -15.96 13.41
CA GLY A 10 -7.84 -15.59 12.51
C GLY A 10 -7.41 -14.70 11.33
N TRP A 11 -6.10 -14.61 11.05
CA TRP A 11 -5.59 -13.77 9.97
C TRP A 11 -5.97 -14.29 8.59
N THR A 12 -6.25 -13.37 7.67
CA THR A 12 -6.55 -13.70 6.28
C THR A 12 -5.28 -13.91 5.46
N ILE A 13 -5.28 -14.89 4.56
CA ILE A 13 -4.19 -15.12 3.61
C ILE A 13 -4.64 -14.70 2.21
N SER A 14 -3.86 -13.83 1.57
CA SER A 14 -4.14 -13.28 0.24
C SER A 14 -2.83 -13.13 -0.55
N ASP A 15 -2.92 -13.18 -1.88
CA ASP A 15 -1.82 -12.82 -2.79
C ASP A 15 -1.82 -11.33 -3.14
N GLN A 16 -2.80 -10.58 -2.65
CA GLN A 16 -2.92 -9.12 -2.79
C GLN A 16 -3.00 -8.45 -1.42
N PRO A 17 -2.36 -7.28 -1.23
CA PRO A 17 -2.46 -6.54 0.02
C PRO A 17 -3.86 -5.92 0.18
N ASP A 18 -4.34 -5.85 1.42
CA ASP A 18 -5.63 -5.24 1.77
C ASP A 18 -5.40 -3.79 2.25
N PRO A 19 -6.00 -2.78 1.59
CA PRO A 19 -5.84 -1.39 2.01
C PRO A 19 -6.48 -1.06 3.37
N LYS A 20 -7.31 -1.96 3.91
CA LYS A 20 -8.01 -1.79 5.19
C LYS A 20 -7.36 -2.53 6.35
N ALA A 21 -6.27 -3.27 6.12
CA ALA A 21 -5.62 -4.09 7.13
C ALA A 21 -4.13 -3.75 7.30
N LEU A 22 -3.57 -4.14 8.44
CA LEU A 22 -2.12 -4.23 8.59
C LEU A 22 -1.63 -5.42 7.76
N ASN A 23 -0.85 -5.16 6.72
CA ASN A 23 -0.37 -6.20 5.81
C ASN A 23 0.87 -6.90 6.37
N TYR A 24 1.03 -8.20 6.11
CA TYR A 24 2.23 -8.95 6.52
C TYR A 24 2.92 -9.62 5.33
N ALA A 25 4.13 -9.18 5.00
CA ALA A 25 4.96 -9.86 3.99
C ALA A 25 5.65 -11.10 4.59
N LEU A 26 5.22 -12.30 4.18
CA LEU A 26 5.72 -13.57 4.70
C LEU A 26 6.17 -14.54 3.58
N PRO A 27 7.46 -14.56 3.19
CA PRO A 27 8.54 -13.67 3.62
C PRO A 27 8.51 -12.28 2.94
N TYR A 28 9.44 -11.41 3.35
CA TYR A 28 9.64 -10.04 2.87
C TYR A 28 9.70 -9.88 1.33
N LEU A 29 10.00 -10.95 0.57
CA LEU A 29 10.09 -10.99 -0.90
C LEU A 29 8.75 -11.23 -1.62
N GLU A 30 7.68 -11.58 -0.90
CA GLU A 30 6.39 -11.92 -1.50
C GLU A 30 5.64 -10.68 -1.99
N ILE A 31 5.84 -9.52 -1.35
CA ILE A 31 5.22 -8.27 -1.76
C ILE A 31 6.20 -7.46 -2.61
N ARG A 32 6.16 -7.67 -3.93
CA ARG A 32 7.08 -7.05 -4.89
C ARG A 32 6.60 -5.73 -5.46
N ASP A 33 5.29 -5.50 -5.44
CA ASP A 33 4.71 -4.28 -5.99
C ASP A 33 4.90 -3.11 -5.03
N LYS A 34 5.20 -1.94 -5.61
CA LYS A 34 5.33 -0.69 -4.86
C LYS A 34 3.93 -0.25 -4.42
N HIS A 35 3.69 -0.32 -3.12
CA HIS A 35 2.53 0.27 -2.47
C HIS A 35 2.96 1.03 -1.21
N SER A 36 2.10 1.94 -0.75
CA SER A 36 2.30 2.74 0.46
C SER A 36 1.54 2.21 1.68
N LEU A 37 0.91 1.03 1.57
CA LEU A 37 0.13 0.45 2.66
C LEU A 37 1.01 0.11 3.89
N PRO A 38 0.50 0.32 5.11
CA PRO A 38 1.13 -0.16 6.34
C PRO A 38 1.43 -1.65 6.28
N MET A 39 2.63 -2.04 6.68
CA MET A 39 3.00 -3.45 6.68
C MET A 39 4.03 -3.82 7.72
N ILE A 40 3.96 -5.05 8.20
CA ILE A 40 5.01 -5.74 8.92
C ILE A 40 5.67 -6.75 7.97
N SER A 41 6.89 -7.22 8.29
CA SER A 41 7.60 -8.11 7.36
C SER A 41 8.51 -9.10 8.06
N LEU A 42 8.54 -10.31 7.52
CA LEU A 42 9.41 -11.38 7.96
C LEU A 42 10.65 -11.46 7.12
N PHE A 43 11.78 -11.16 7.74
CA PHE A 43 13.10 -11.14 7.13
C PHE A 43 13.76 -12.51 7.29
N SER A 44 13.78 -13.28 6.20
CA SER A 44 14.35 -14.63 6.21
C SER A 44 15.88 -14.58 6.21
N HIS A 45 16.50 -13.96 5.22
CA HIS A 45 17.95 -13.93 5.05
C HIS A 45 18.41 -12.78 4.14
N LEU A 46 19.57 -12.21 4.43
CA LEU A 46 20.21 -11.19 3.59
C LEU A 46 21.19 -11.86 2.61
N GLU A 47 21.02 -11.59 1.31
CA GLU A 47 21.98 -11.97 0.26
C GLU A 47 22.73 -10.72 -0.22
N ASP A 48 23.76 -10.33 0.52
CA ASP A 48 24.59 -9.15 0.27
C ASP A 48 25.42 -9.25 -1.02
N THR A 49 25.81 -10.47 -1.39
CA THR A 49 26.49 -10.79 -2.67
C THR A 49 25.59 -10.62 -3.90
N VAL A 50 24.29 -10.43 -3.72
CA VAL A 50 23.32 -10.20 -4.82
C VAL A 50 22.71 -8.80 -4.67
N PRO A 51 23.30 -7.75 -5.31
CA PRO A 51 22.93 -6.35 -5.06
C PRO A 51 21.44 -6.03 -5.22
N VAL A 52 20.75 -6.72 -6.13
CA VAL A 52 19.30 -6.55 -6.32
C VAL A 52 18.52 -7.03 -5.11
N LYS A 53 18.89 -8.17 -4.50
CA LYS A 53 18.22 -8.71 -3.32
C LYS A 53 18.53 -7.88 -2.08
N ALA A 54 19.77 -7.41 -1.93
CA ALA A 54 20.14 -6.46 -0.87
C ALA A 54 19.29 -5.18 -0.94
N LYS A 55 19.10 -4.60 -2.14
CA LYS A 55 18.21 -3.43 -2.32
C LYS A 55 16.75 -3.72 -1.96
N ILE A 56 16.24 -4.91 -2.30
CA ILE A 56 14.88 -5.29 -1.93
C ILE A 56 14.76 -5.44 -0.42
N TRP A 57 15.77 -6.05 0.23
CA TRP A 57 15.85 -6.17 1.68
C TRP A 57 15.81 -4.79 2.34
N GLU A 58 16.69 -3.87 1.95
CA GLU A 58 16.76 -2.51 2.51
C GLU A 58 15.47 -1.72 2.28
N ALA A 59 14.88 -1.81 1.08
CA ALA A 59 13.62 -1.14 0.78
C ALA A 59 12.47 -1.68 1.62
N GLN A 60 12.41 -3.01 1.80
CA GLN A 60 11.41 -3.65 2.65
C GLN A 60 11.63 -3.30 4.13
N ALA A 61 12.88 -3.35 4.58
CA ALA A 61 13.26 -2.98 5.94
C ALA A 61 12.91 -1.53 6.20
N THR A 62 13.11 -0.60 5.26
CA THR A 62 12.76 0.81 5.45
C THR A 62 11.24 1.03 5.56
N ARG A 63 10.43 0.32 4.77
CA ARG A 63 8.97 0.54 4.74
C ARG A 63 8.17 -0.21 5.80
N SER A 64 8.77 -1.20 6.47
CA SER A 64 8.06 -2.02 7.45
C SER A 64 7.85 -1.25 8.76
N LEU A 65 6.67 -1.34 9.34
CA LEU A 65 6.40 -0.81 10.69
C LEU A 65 7.11 -1.67 11.74
N LEU A 66 7.09 -2.99 11.55
CA LEU A 66 7.78 -3.98 12.38
C LEU A 66 8.56 -4.95 11.51
N ARG A 67 9.79 -5.24 11.91
CA ARG A 67 10.65 -6.27 11.30
C ARG A 67 10.65 -7.49 12.21
N ILE A 68 10.30 -8.63 11.65
CA ILE A 68 10.36 -9.91 12.36
C ILE A 68 11.51 -10.70 11.77
N CYS A 69 12.39 -11.22 12.62
CA CYS A 69 13.50 -12.09 12.22
C CYS A 69 13.68 -13.26 13.21
N TRP A 70 14.64 -14.13 12.91
CA TRP A 70 14.85 -15.39 13.63
C TRP A 70 16.13 -15.42 14.46
N THR A 71 17.12 -14.61 14.07
CA THR A 71 18.50 -14.69 14.56
C THR A 71 19.01 -13.31 14.93
N PRO A 72 19.84 -13.20 15.99
CA PRO A 72 20.54 -11.95 16.34
C PRO A 72 21.29 -11.33 15.16
N MET A 73 21.84 -12.16 14.28
CA MET A 73 22.62 -11.71 13.12
C MET A 73 21.83 -10.77 12.20
N TYR A 74 20.53 -11.01 12.04
CA TYR A 74 19.66 -10.13 11.26
C TYR A 74 18.99 -9.06 12.13
N GLU A 75 18.73 -9.36 13.39
CA GLU A 75 18.13 -8.42 14.34
C GLU A 75 18.94 -7.13 14.46
N GLU A 76 20.25 -7.23 14.67
CA GLU A 76 21.13 -6.06 14.78
C GLU A 76 21.10 -5.19 13.52
N ASN A 77 21.11 -5.84 12.34
CA ASN A 77 21.01 -5.15 11.07
C ASN A 77 19.61 -4.53 10.84
N LEU A 78 18.54 -5.15 11.32
CA LEU A 78 17.17 -4.68 11.10
C LEU A 78 16.78 -3.59 12.10
N ALA A 79 17.32 -3.62 13.32
CA ALA A 79 17.04 -2.66 14.38
C ALA A 79 17.37 -1.22 13.97
N GLN A 80 18.35 -1.01 13.08
CA GLN A 80 18.67 0.32 12.56
C GLN A 80 17.54 0.95 11.73
N TYR A 81 16.60 0.15 11.23
CA TYR A 81 15.48 0.63 10.41
C TYR A 81 14.22 0.90 11.23
N GLY A 82 14.14 0.43 12.49
CA GLY A 82 12.99 0.62 13.37
C GLY A 82 12.70 -0.60 14.24
N PRO A 83 11.50 -0.67 14.86
CA PRO A 83 11.08 -1.77 15.71
C PRO A 83 11.35 -3.12 15.04
N THR A 84 12.04 -3.97 15.77
CA THR A 84 12.50 -5.28 15.33
C THR A 84 12.32 -6.26 16.46
N VAL A 85 11.75 -7.41 16.16
CA VAL A 85 11.52 -8.48 17.13
C VAL A 85 12.05 -9.80 16.57
N ARG A 86 12.61 -10.61 17.46
CA ARG A 86 12.99 -11.97 17.17
C ARG A 86 11.91 -12.93 17.65
N ILE A 87 11.42 -13.77 16.74
CA ILE A 87 10.42 -14.81 17.06
C ILE A 87 10.97 -16.15 16.58
N ASN A 88 10.97 -17.18 17.43
CA ASN A 88 11.44 -18.51 17.05
C ASN A 88 10.57 -19.10 15.93
N PRO A 89 11.16 -19.79 14.93
CA PRO A 89 10.38 -20.48 13.92
C PRO A 89 9.56 -21.63 14.49
N PRO A 90 8.37 -21.91 13.94
CA PRO A 90 7.54 -23.02 14.39
C PRO A 90 8.11 -24.34 13.88
N LEU A 91 8.23 -25.34 14.75
CA LEU A 91 8.53 -26.72 14.38
C LEU A 91 7.39 -27.65 14.82
N ASP A 92 6.88 -28.46 13.89
CA ASP A 92 5.86 -29.47 14.20
C ASP A 92 6.54 -30.71 14.81
N ARG A 93 6.76 -30.67 16.13
CA ARG A 93 7.45 -31.72 16.88
C ARG A 93 6.61 -33.01 17.03
N ASP A 94 5.34 -32.99 16.67
CA ASP A 94 4.49 -34.18 16.61
C ASP A 94 4.72 -34.94 15.30
N VAL A 95 4.92 -34.21 14.20
CA VAL A 95 5.36 -34.78 12.94
C VAL A 95 6.83 -35.20 12.99
N PHE A 96 7.71 -34.31 13.47
CA PHE A 96 9.14 -34.57 13.61
C PHE A 96 9.44 -35.09 15.00
N ALA A 97 9.38 -36.41 15.12
CA ALA A 97 9.74 -37.15 16.32
C ALA A 97 10.58 -38.37 15.94
N PRO A 98 11.40 -38.90 16.87
CA PRO A 98 12.14 -40.13 16.65
C PRO A 98 11.17 -41.25 16.27
N VAL A 99 11.40 -41.89 15.13
CA VAL A 99 10.55 -42.99 14.67
C VAL A 99 11.10 -44.32 15.21
N PRO A 100 10.35 -45.06 16.05
CA PRO A 100 10.77 -46.37 16.53
C PRO A 100 11.06 -47.32 15.36
N ASP A 101 12.04 -48.21 15.55
CA ASP A 101 12.46 -49.25 14.59
C ASP A 101 13.09 -48.76 13.27
N VAL A 102 13.22 -47.44 13.07
CA VAL A 102 13.96 -46.88 11.92
C VAL A 102 15.46 -46.80 12.19
N THR A 103 15.87 -46.82 13.46
CA THR A 103 17.26 -46.92 13.89
C THR A 103 17.44 -47.86 15.08
N LYS A 104 18.00 -49.03 14.80
CA LYS A 104 19.13 -49.54 15.58
C LYS A 104 20.12 -50.03 14.54
N ARG A 105 21.25 -49.33 14.36
CA ARG A 105 22.45 -49.75 13.61
C ARG A 105 22.20 -51.07 12.88
N ASN A 106 21.79 -51.03 11.62
CA ASN A 106 21.66 -52.27 10.90
C ASN A 106 23.06 -52.89 10.92
N LYS A 107 23.27 -53.99 11.64
CA LYS A 107 24.57 -54.68 11.81
C LYS A 107 25.26 -54.95 10.46
N TYR A 108 24.50 -54.85 9.38
CA TYR A 108 24.86 -55.08 7.99
C TYR A 108 25.18 -53.81 7.17
N HIS A 109 25.01 -52.59 7.70
CA HIS A 109 25.51 -51.35 7.08
C HIS A 109 26.86 -50.97 7.73
N PRO A 110 27.99 -51.15 7.03
CA PRO A 110 29.32 -50.97 7.61
C PRO A 110 29.74 -49.50 7.75
N LYS A 111 29.04 -48.56 7.10
CA LYS A 111 29.33 -47.12 7.10
C LYS A 111 28.20 -46.33 7.75
N LEU A 112 28.55 -45.23 8.39
CA LEU A 112 27.58 -44.24 8.88
C LEU A 112 26.93 -43.53 7.69
N VAL A 113 25.64 -43.19 7.82
CA VAL A 113 24.86 -42.50 6.79
C VAL A 113 24.79 -41.00 7.09
N VAL A 114 25.30 -40.18 6.17
CA VAL A 114 25.24 -38.72 6.21
C VAL A 114 24.12 -38.23 5.29
N GLY A 115 23.19 -37.44 5.84
CA GLY A 115 22.06 -36.89 5.13
C GLY A 115 22.18 -35.40 4.83
N VAL A 116 21.75 -34.97 3.64
CA VAL A 116 21.54 -33.55 3.29
C VAL A 116 20.13 -33.33 2.75
N SER A 117 19.51 -32.17 2.97
CA SER A 117 18.14 -31.91 2.52
C SER A 117 17.97 -30.56 1.85
N GLY A 118 17.13 -30.51 0.80
CA GLY A 118 16.69 -29.26 0.19
C GLY A 118 16.59 -29.29 -1.33
N PHE A 119 16.25 -28.14 -1.90
CA PHE A 119 16.18 -27.93 -3.34
C PHE A 119 17.35 -27.05 -3.80
N VAL A 120 18.22 -27.62 -4.63
CA VAL A 120 19.32 -26.90 -5.26
C VAL A 120 18.81 -26.29 -6.58
N TYR A 121 19.17 -25.02 -6.82
CA TYR A 121 18.76 -24.24 -7.99
C TYR A 121 19.96 -23.69 -8.77
N GLY A 122 21.18 -24.16 -8.48
CA GLY A 122 22.43 -23.76 -9.16
C GLY A 122 23.03 -22.43 -8.68
N GLY A 123 22.58 -21.92 -7.52
CA GLY A 123 23.04 -20.65 -6.96
C GLY A 123 24.12 -20.79 -5.88
N GLY A 124 24.61 -22.00 -5.58
CA GLY A 124 25.65 -22.24 -4.57
C GLY A 124 25.21 -22.08 -3.12
N ARG A 125 24.11 -21.36 -2.84
CA ARG A 125 23.69 -21.01 -1.47
C ARG A 125 23.46 -22.21 -0.55
N LYS A 126 23.12 -23.37 -1.11
CA LYS A 126 22.86 -24.59 -0.35
C LYS A 126 24.12 -25.40 -0.07
N GLY A 127 25.27 -24.95 -0.58
CA GLY A 127 26.56 -25.62 -0.43
C GLY A 127 26.67 -26.90 -1.24
N GLU A 128 25.98 -26.98 -2.38
CA GLU A 128 26.01 -28.17 -3.24
C GLU A 128 27.43 -28.52 -3.73
N ALA A 129 28.31 -27.52 -3.91
CA ALA A 129 29.71 -27.73 -4.26
C ALA A 129 30.48 -28.38 -3.11
N LEU A 130 30.32 -27.85 -1.89
CA LEU A 130 30.95 -28.38 -0.67
C LEU A 130 30.55 -29.83 -0.41
N VAL A 131 29.28 -30.20 -0.62
CA VAL A 131 28.87 -31.61 -0.52
C VAL A 131 29.60 -32.49 -1.54
N GLY A 132 29.78 -31.99 -2.77
CA GLY A 132 30.50 -32.71 -3.82
C GLY A 132 31.98 -32.94 -3.45
N GLU A 133 32.65 -31.91 -2.96
CA GLU A 133 34.06 -31.94 -2.55
C GLU A 133 34.24 -32.86 -1.33
N VAL A 134 33.48 -32.62 -0.26
CA VAL A 134 33.58 -33.39 0.98
C VAL A 134 33.23 -34.86 0.75
N SER A 135 32.16 -35.18 0.02
CA SER A 135 31.75 -36.58 -0.23
C SER A 135 32.77 -37.38 -1.05
N GLN A 136 33.55 -36.71 -1.90
CA GLN A 136 34.59 -37.34 -2.72
C GLN A 136 35.94 -37.43 -2.02
N SER A 137 36.14 -36.73 -0.91
CA SER A 137 37.37 -36.77 -0.12
C SER A 137 37.59 -38.13 0.58
N ASP A 138 38.83 -38.40 1.00
CA ASP A 138 39.19 -39.61 1.75
C ASP A 138 38.39 -39.77 3.06
N VAL A 139 37.96 -38.66 3.67
CA VAL A 139 37.10 -38.67 4.85
C VAL A 139 35.66 -38.98 4.46
N GLY A 140 35.10 -38.27 3.48
CA GLY A 140 33.71 -38.43 3.05
C GLY A 140 33.40 -39.81 2.45
N GLN A 141 34.37 -40.45 1.81
CA GLN A 141 34.22 -41.81 1.27
C GLN A 141 34.05 -42.88 2.36
N LYS A 142 34.28 -42.56 3.64
CA LYS A 142 33.99 -43.45 4.78
C LYS A 142 32.51 -43.49 5.15
N PHE A 143 31.70 -42.60 4.60
CA PHE A 143 30.27 -42.49 4.85
C PHE A 143 29.45 -42.92 3.65
N ASP A 144 28.22 -43.38 3.90
CA ASP A 144 27.19 -43.47 2.88
C ASP A 144 26.43 -42.14 2.82
N TRP A 145 26.19 -41.62 1.62
CA TRP A 145 25.53 -40.33 1.45
C TRP A 145 24.10 -40.50 0.96
N ALA A 146 23.18 -39.78 1.59
CA ALA A 146 21.77 -39.74 1.20
C ALA A 146 21.28 -38.29 1.15
N ALA A 147 20.43 -37.99 0.17
CA ALA A 147 19.81 -36.67 0.08
C ALA A 147 18.32 -36.75 -0.20
N ILE A 148 17.60 -35.72 0.24
CA ILE A 148 16.20 -35.50 -0.15
C ILE A 148 16.01 -34.15 -0.83
N GLY A 149 15.06 -34.10 -1.76
CA GLY A 149 14.78 -32.94 -2.58
C GLY A 149 15.34 -33.09 -3.99
N ARG A 150 16.18 -32.15 -4.45
CA ARG A 150 16.75 -32.22 -5.82
C ARG A 150 18.08 -31.48 -5.96
N GLY A 151 18.88 -31.93 -6.93
CA GLY A 151 20.07 -31.24 -7.43
C GLY A 151 21.33 -31.38 -6.57
N TRP A 152 21.33 -32.29 -5.59
CA TRP A 152 22.52 -32.62 -4.81
C TRP A 152 23.47 -33.53 -5.60
N PRO A 153 24.80 -33.46 -5.34
CA PRO A 153 25.79 -34.30 -6.01
C PRO A 153 25.90 -35.72 -5.42
N VAL A 154 24.91 -36.15 -4.61
CA VAL A 154 24.85 -37.45 -3.94
C VAL A 154 23.47 -38.10 -4.17
N PRO A 155 23.28 -39.40 -3.89
CA PRO A 155 22.01 -40.10 -4.13
C PRO A 155 20.80 -39.37 -3.51
N THR A 156 19.95 -38.81 -4.38
CA THR A 156 18.83 -37.94 -3.97
C THR A 156 17.48 -38.58 -4.24
N ARG A 157 16.54 -38.44 -3.31
CA ARG A 157 15.16 -38.95 -3.46
C ARG A 157 14.12 -37.86 -3.20
N GLY A 158 13.00 -37.92 -3.90
CA GLY A 158 11.80 -37.17 -3.54
C GLY A 158 11.01 -37.94 -2.48
N LEU A 159 10.64 -37.27 -1.38
CA LEU A 159 9.83 -37.85 -0.30
C LEU A 159 8.53 -37.07 -0.12
N LYS A 160 7.49 -37.75 0.35
CA LYS A 160 6.27 -37.10 0.83
C LYS A 160 6.51 -36.57 2.25
N TRP A 161 5.80 -35.52 2.63
CA TRP A 161 5.86 -34.88 3.95
C TRP A 161 5.86 -35.88 5.12
N ARG A 162 4.93 -36.85 5.11
CA ARG A 162 4.80 -37.88 6.17
C ARG A 162 6.00 -38.83 6.30
N GLN A 163 6.90 -38.86 5.32
CA GLN A 163 8.07 -39.73 5.31
C GLN A 163 9.33 -39.00 5.80
N LEU A 164 9.26 -37.69 6.04
CA LEU A 164 10.43 -36.89 6.41
C LEU A 164 10.99 -37.30 7.77
N ALA A 165 10.14 -37.46 8.79
CA ALA A 165 10.60 -37.89 10.12
C ALA A 165 11.27 -39.27 10.10
N THR A 166 10.72 -40.21 9.33
CA THR A 166 11.37 -41.52 9.06
C THR A 166 12.73 -41.33 8.40
N TRP A 167 12.85 -40.44 7.41
CA TRP A 167 14.13 -40.21 6.75
C TRP A 167 15.16 -39.59 7.70
N TYR A 168 14.82 -38.51 8.42
CA TYR A 168 15.71 -37.91 9.40
C TYR A 168 16.14 -38.93 10.47
N SER A 169 15.20 -39.68 11.02
CA SER A 169 15.46 -40.73 12.02
C SER A 169 16.31 -41.89 11.49
N SER A 170 16.45 -42.03 10.16
CA SER A 170 17.26 -43.10 9.52
C SER A 170 18.72 -42.73 9.30
N LEU A 171 19.07 -41.45 9.48
CA LEU A 171 20.43 -40.95 9.32
C LEU A 171 21.24 -41.17 10.60
N ASP A 172 22.55 -41.38 10.45
CA ASP A 172 23.47 -41.30 11.58
C ASP A 172 23.89 -39.85 11.83
N ILE A 173 24.02 -39.04 10.77
CA ILE A 173 24.43 -37.63 10.82
C ILE A 173 23.61 -36.84 9.80
N TYR A 174 23.13 -35.65 10.17
CA TYR A 174 22.60 -34.68 9.23
C TYR A 174 23.61 -33.55 8.98
N PHE A 175 24.01 -33.34 7.73
CA PHE A 175 24.94 -32.28 7.34
C PHE A 175 24.18 -31.12 6.69
N CYS A 176 24.29 -29.92 7.26
CA CYS A 176 23.82 -28.69 6.64
C CYS A 176 25.00 -27.99 5.98
N PRO A 177 25.05 -27.86 4.64
CA PRO A 177 26.18 -27.24 3.96
C PRO A 177 25.93 -25.77 3.57
N SER A 178 24.82 -25.17 4.01
CA SER A 178 24.34 -23.88 3.51
C SER A 178 25.34 -22.74 3.71
N LEU A 179 25.48 -21.87 2.72
CA LEU A 179 26.24 -20.62 2.81
C LEU A 179 25.36 -19.45 3.25
N VAL A 180 24.07 -19.50 2.90
CA VAL A 180 23.08 -18.49 3.27
C VAL A 180 21.77 -19.20 3.59
N GLU A 181 21.26 -18.97 4.79
CA GLU A 181 19.99 -19.53 5.25
C GLU A 181 19.26 -18.55 6.17
N GLY A 182 17.93 -18.57 6.12
CA GLY A 182 17.11 -17.91 7.12
C GLY A 182 16.72 -18.86 8.25
N ILE A 183 15.82 -19.80 7.93
CA ILE A 183 15.47 -20.89 8.83
C ILE A 183 16.13 -22.18 8.34
N PRO A 184 17.07 -22.75 9.11
CA PRO A 184 17.61 -24.06 8.84
C PRO A 184 16.63 -25.14 9.33
N TYR A 185 15.50 -25.31 8.64
CA TYR A 185 14.52 -26.33 9.01
C TYR A 185 15.15 -27.72 9.06
N GLY A 186 16.04 -28.06 8.11
CA GLY A 186 16.70 -29.37 8.09
C GLY A 186 17.41 -29.73 9.41
N PRO A 187 18.30 -28.87 9.95
CA PRO A 187 18.86 -29.05 11.28
C PRO A 187 17.83 -29.19 12.41
N LEU A 188 16.81 -28.33 12.46
CA LEU A 188 15.78 -28.41 13.52
C LEU A 188 14.95 -29.70 13.42
N GLU A 189 14.57 -30.10 12.22
CA GLU A 189 13.85 -31.35 11.94
C GLU A 189 14.69 -32.58 12.30
N ALA A 190 16.00 -32.55 12.00
CA ALA A 190 16.95 -33.60 12.36
C ALA A 190 17.09 -33.74 13.88
N LEU A 191 17.33 -32.62 14.58
CA LEU A 191 17.41 -32.60 16.04
C LEU A 191 16.12 -33.10 16.70
N ALA A 192 14.96 -32.69 16.20
CA ALA A 192 13.67 -33.15 16.72
C ALA A 192 13.47 -34.66 16.53
N CYS A 193 14.07 -35.26 15.49
CA CYS A 193 14.09 -36.70 15.26
C CYS A 193 15.21 -37.43 16.03
N GLY A 194 16.04 -36.71 16.81
CA GLY A 194 17.15 -37.28 17.58
C GLY A 194 18.42 -37.54 16.78
N THR A 195 18.55 -36.93 15.60
CA THR A 195 19.68 -37.09 14.69
C THR A 195 20.72 -36.00 14.93
N PRO A 196 22.00 -36.35 15.18
CA PRO A 196 23.05 -35.36 15.36
C PRO A 196 23.34 -34.61 14.07
N ILE A 197 23.83 -33.38 14.20
CA ILE A 197 23.97 -32.43 13.11
C ILE A 197 25.39 -31.88 12.99
N ILE A 198 25.77 -31.58 11.75
CA ILE A 198 26.93 -30.75 11.40
C ILE A 198 26.41 -29.50 10.70
N ILE A 199 26.76 -28.33 11.22
CA ILE A 199 26.23 -27.03 10.77
C ILE A 199 27.34 -25.98 10.60
N PRO A 200 27.22 -25.04 9.65
CA PRO A 200 28.19 -23.97 9.48
C PRO A 200 28.04 -22.91 10.58
N ARG A 201 29.16 -22.28 10.93
CA ARG A 201 29.20 -21.05 11.71
C ARG A 201 28.67 -19.88 10.90
N HIS A 202 28.08 -18.89 11.57
CA HIS A 202 27.69 -17.61 10.99
C HIS A 202 26.67 -17.69 9.84
N VAL A 203 25.78 -18.69 9.88
CA VAL A 203 24.70 -18.86 8.90
C VAL A 203 23.35 -18.94 9.61
N GLY A 204 22.51 -17.94 9.38
CA GLY A 204 21.16 -17.87 9.96
C GLY A 204 21.17 -17.96 11.49
N MET A 205 20.35 -18.86 12.04
CA MET A 205 20.24 -19.12 13.48
C MET A 205 21.09 -20.30 13.97
N MET A 206 22.05 -20.78 13.17
CA MET A 206 22.84 -21.98 13.53
C MET A 206 23.75 -21.75 14.74
N ASP A 207 24.22 -20.52 14.93
CA ASP A 207 25.01 -20.12 16.10
C ASP A 207 24.17 -20.03 17.39
N ASP A 208 22.83 -19.96 17.27
CA ASP A 208 21.93 -19.90 18.43
C ASP A 208 21.69 -21.29 19.06
N LEU A 209 22.02 -22.38 18.36
CA LEU A 209 21.94 -23.73 18.91
C LEU A 209 23.04 -23.94 19.97
N PRO A 210 22.82 -24.74 21.03
CA PRO A 210 23.83 -24.94 22.06
C PRO A 210 25.05 -25.70 21.53
N ASP A 211 26.20 -25.53 22.19
CA ASP A 211 27.35 -26.42 22.05
C ASP A 211 27.12 -27.66 22.93
N MET A 212 26.93 -28.83 22.31
CA MET A 212 26.70 -30.09 23.02
C MET A 212 27.07 -31.31 22.17
N PRO A 213 27.29 -32.49 22.77
CA PRO A 213 27.51 -33.72 22.02
C PRO A 213 26.43 -33.96 20.96
N GLY A 214 26.85 -34.13 19.71
CA GLY A 214 25.95 -34.32 18.57
C GLY A 214 25.61 -33.05 17.79
N ILE A 215 26.10 -31.88 18.19
CA ILE A 215 26.03 -30.64 17.41
C ILE A 215 27.46 -30.15 17.16
N VAL A 216 27.97 -30.40 15.95
CA VAL A 216 29.35 -30.02 15.57
C VAL A 216 29.31 -28.91 14.53
N ARG A 217 30.22 -27.96 14.65
CA ARG A 217 30.29 -26.76 13.81
C ARG A 217 31.53 -26.76 12.93
N TYR A 218 31.40 -26.21 11.73
CA TYR A 218 32.52 -25.97 10.81
C TYR A 218 32.47 -24.55 10.26
N ASP A 219 33.59 -24.08 9.70
CA ASP A 219 33.67 -22.74 9.11
C ASP A 219 32.92 -22.70 7.76
N VAL A 220 32.06 -21.69 7.57
CA VAL A 220 31.17 -21.63 6.40
C VAL A 220 31.92 -21.72 5.08
N GLY A 221 31.55 -22.70 4.25
CA GLY A 221 32.16 -22.95 2.95
C GLY A 221 33.57 -23.58 2.98
N ASP A 222 34.12 -23.90 4.15
CA ASP A 222 35.45 -24.48 4.28
C ASP A 222 35.41 -26.02 4.24
N GLU A 223 36.07 -26.60 3.24
CA GLU A 223 36.12 -28.05 3.02
C GLU A 223 36.87 -28.79 4.13
N GLU A 224 38.01 -28.26 4.60
CA GLU A 224 38.85 -28.93 5.59
C GLU A 224 38.17 -28.95 6.96
N SER A 225 37.58 -27.82 7.35
CA SER A 225 36.78 -27.66 8.57
C SER A 225 35.57 -28.59 8.54
N ALA A 226 34.88 -28.71 7.39
CA ALA A 226 33.76 -29.64 7.22
C ALA A 226 34.19 -31.12 7.36
N LYS A 227 35.33 -31.49 6.77
CA LYS A 227 35.91 -32.85 6.91
C LYS A 227 36.31 -33.14 8.35
N GLN A 228 36.88 -32.17 9.05
CA GLN A 228 37.22 -32.29 10.46
C GLN A 228 35.96 -32.50 11.32
N ALA A 229 34.90 -31.71 11.08
CA ALA A 229 33.63 -31.85 11.78
C ALA A 229 32.98 -33.24 11.57
N LEU A 230 33.06 -33.79 10.36
CA LEU A 230 32.60 -35.16 10.06
C LEU A 230 33.37 -36.22 10.84
N ALA A 231 34.70 -36.12 10.88
CA ALA A 231 35.54 -37.04 11.63
C ALA A 231 35.27 -36.94 13.15
N GLU A 232 35.21 -35.71 13.67
CA GLU A 232 34.92 -35.44 15.09
C GLU A 232 33.56 -36.02 15.53
N LEU A 233 32.51 -35.78 14.75
CA LEU A 233 31.19 -36.30 15.09
C LEU A 233 31.14 -37.83 14.99
N ALA A 234 31.76 -38.42 13.97
CA ALA A 234 31.83 -39.87 13.82
C ALA A 234 32.55 -40.56 15.00
N ASP A 235 33.62 -39.95 15.50
CA ASP A 235 34.41 -40.48 16.63
C ASP A 235 33.71 -40.27 17.99
N SER A 236 32.75 -39.35 18.07
CA SER A 236 32.04 -39.00 19.31
C SER A 236 30.61 -39.54 19.41
N MET A 237 30.14 -40.33 18.44
CA MET A 237 28.77 -40.86 18.39
C MET A 237 28.29 -41.56 19.68
N GLU A 238 29.19 -42.20 20.43
CA GLU A 238 28.83 -42.88 21.70
C GLU A 238 28.41 -41.92 22.82
N SER A 239 28.81 -40.65 22.72
CA SER A 239 28.44 -39.59 23.67
C SER A 239 27.10 -38.93 23.33
N VAL A 240 26.60 -39.12 22.11
CA VAL A 240 25.35 -38.51 21.63
C VAL A 240 24.15 -39.18 22.30
N ARG A 241 23.18 -38.37 22.72
CA ARG A 241 21.91 -38.82 23.28
C ARG A 241 20.76 -38.23 22.45
N PRO A 242 19.96 -39.07 21.75
CA PRO A 242 18.87 -38.58 20.90
C PRO A 242 17.85 -37.72 21.64
N ASP A 243 17.55 -38.04 22.90
CA ASP A 243 16.61 -37.28 23.73
C ASP A 243 17.14 -35.87 24.04
N ASP A 244 18.45 -35.74 24.30
CA ASP A 244 19.08 -34.44 24.55
C ASP A 244 19.05 -33.57 23.28
N LEU A 245 19.30 -34.17 22.10
CA LEU A 245 19.18 -33.46 20.81
C LEU A 245 17.74 -33.00 20.55
N ARG A 246 16.75 -33.84 20.86
CA ARG A 246 15.34 -33.48 20.73
C ARG A 246 14.95 -32.35 21.68
N ALA A 247 15.52 -32.30 22.88
CA ALA A 247 15.25 -31.26 23.88
C ALA A 247 15.69 -29.86 23.37
N VAL A 248 16.74 -29.77 22.54
CA VAL A 248 17.16 -28.51 21.89
C VAL A 248 16.03 -27.86 21.11
N THR A 249 15.09 -28.67 20.58
CA THR A 249 13.98 -28.17 19.77
C THR A 249 12.75 -27.74 20.56
N GLU A 250 12.74 -27.89 21.90
CA GLU A 250 11.59 -27.53 22.75
C GLU A 250 11.09 -26.09 22.60
N PRO A 251 11.96 -25.06 22.42
CA PRO A 251 11.51 -23.68 22.25
C PRO A 251 10.82 -23.36 20.91
N TYR A 252 10.87 -24.26 19.92
CA TYR A 252 10.41 -24.03 18.56
C TYR A 252 9.00 -24.58 18.36
N THR A 253 8.01 -23.91 18.93
CA THR A 253 6.61 -24.39 18.94
C THR A 253 5.73 -23.60 17.97
N ILE A 254 4.63 -24.22 17.54
CA ILE A 254 3.60 -23.53 16.76
C ILE A 254 2.92 -22.48 17.63
N GLU A 255 2.68 -22.82 18.90
CA GLU A 255 2.08 -21.94 19.90
C GLU A 255 2.96 -20.71 20.15
N GLY A 256 4.26 -20.90 20.35
CA GLY A 256 5.22 -19.80 20.56
C GLY A 256 5.37 -18.92 19.32
N TRP A 257 5.30 -19.50 18.13
CA TRP A 257 5.24 -18.74 16.88
C TRP A 257 3.99 -17.86 16.82
N VAL A 258 2.81 -18.41 17.16
CA VAL A 258 1.55 -17.68 17.16
C VAL A 258 1.50 -16.60 18.24
N SER A 259 1.86 -16.93 19.49
CA SER A 259 1.83 -15.99 20.61
C SER A 259 2.84 -14.87 20.43
N GLY A 260 4.06 -15.18 19.97
CA GLY A 260 5.08 -14.17 19.69
C GLY A 260 4.65 -13.18 18.61
N HIS A 261 3.85 -13.59 17.62
CA HIS A 261 3.28 -12.68 16.63
C HIS A 261 2.20 -11.77 17.22
N ALA A 262 1.34 -12.33 18.08
CA ALA A 262 0.31 -11.56 18.77
C ALA A 262 0.94 -10.50 19.67
N GLU A 263 1.89 -10.89 20.51
CA GLU A 263 2.62 -9.99 21.42
C GLU A 263 3.35 -8.88 20.66
N ALA A 264 4.03 -9.23 19.56
CA ALA A 264 4.75 -8.24 18.77
C ALA A 264 3.84 -7.20 18.09
N ILE A 265 2.61 -7.59 17.74
CA ILE A 265 1.62 -6.67 17.16
C ILE A 265 0.97 -5.82 18.25
N GLU A 266 0.65 -6.40 19.40
CA GLU A 266 0.15 -5.65 20.55
C GLU A 266 1.17 -4.59 20.99
N GLU A 267 2.45 -4.95 21.07
CA GLU A 267 3.53 -4.00 21.36
C GLU A 267 3.70 -2.95 20.26
N LEU A 268 3.50 -3.32 18.98
CA LEU A 268 3.51 -2.36 17.89
C LEU A 268 2.39 -1.32 18.05
N GLU A 269 1.19 -1.74 18.44
CA GLU A 269 0.04 -0.88 18.71
C GLU A 269 0.26 0.06 19.91
N THR A 270 1.07 -0.33 20.90
CA THR A 270 1.38 0.50 22.07
C THR A 270 2.59 1.42 21.91
N THR A 271 3.55 1.08 21.04
CA THR A 271 4.90 1.68 21.04
C THR A 271 5.19 2.49 19.78
N VAL A 272 4.54 2.16 18.67
CA VAL A 272 4.56 2.99 17.48
C VAL A 272 3.32 3.85 17.53
N GLU A 273 3.51 5.16 17.76
CA GLU A 273 2.54 6.13 17.27
C GLU A 273 2.43 5.90 15.76
N LEU A 274 1.44 5.10 15.34
CA LEU A 274 0.94 5.11 13.98
C LEU A 274 0.83 6.59 13.61
N PRO A 275 1.44 7.06 12.51
CA PRO A 275 1.57 8.49 12.22
C PRO A 275 0.22 9.12 12.51
N GLN A 276 0.17 9.91 13.59
CA GLN A 276 -1.08 10.40 14.15
C GLN A 276 -1.81 11.04 12.98
N GLN A 277 -2.84 10.36 12.48
CA GLN A 277 -3.51 10.75 11.23
C GLN A 277 -4.08 12.16 11.36
N TYR A 278 -4.18 12.63 12.60
CA TYR A 278 -4.63 13.91 13.06
C TYR A 278 -3.75 14.29 14.26
N GLY A 279 -3.16 15.48 14.27
CA GLY A 279 -2.33 15.96 15.39
C GLY A 279 -3.05 15.99 16.76
N ASN A 280 -2.37 16.51 17.79
CA ASN A 280 -2.77 16.41 19.21
C ASN A 280 -3.97 17.29 19.67
N ASN A 281 -5.08 17.37 18.92
CA ASN A 281 -6.30 18.08 19.35
C ASN A 281 -7.52 17.15 19.50
N PRO A 282 -7.75 16.55 20.69
CA PRO A 282 -8.86 15.63 20.93
C PRO A 282 -10.25 16.22 20.69
N GLU A 283 -10.48 17.49 21.02
CA GLU A 283 -11.79 18.13 20.81
C GLU A 283 -12.12 18.24 19.32
N ALA A 284 -11.11 18.53 18.49
CA ALA A 284 -11.27 18.58 17.05
C ALA A 284 -11.47 17.18 16.44
N LEU A 285 -10.84 16.15 17.02
CA LEU A 285 -11.02 14.75 16.62
C LEU A 285 -12.44 14.24 16.88
N ASP A 286 -13.00 14.57 18.05
CA ASP A 286 -14.31 14.07 18.50
C ASP A 286 -15.51 14.88 17.97
N SER A 287 -15.25 15.99 17.27
CA SER A 287 -16.29 16.82 16.67
C SER A 287 -17.16 16.03 15.68
N LYS A 288 -18.44 16.37 15.58
CA LYS A 288 -19.34 15.83 14.55
C LYS A 288 -19.27 16.57 13.22
N ARG A 289 -18.74 17.79 13.23
CA ARG A 289 -18.59 18.64 12.04
C ARG A 289 -17.14 19.03 11.87
N GLY A 290 -16.68 19.17 10.63
CA GLY A 290 -15.34 19.70 10.38
C GLY A 290 -15.12 20.20 8.96
N ILE A 291 -14.05 20.98 8.81
CA ILE A 291 -13.62 21.53 7.52
C ILE A 291 -12.34 20.84 7.10
N TYR A 292 -12.27 20.40 5.84
CA TYR A 292 -11.11 19.74 5.25
C TYR A 292 -10.49 20.59 4.14
N VAL A 293 -9.17 20.76 4.20
CA VAL A 293 -8.40 21.56 3.25
C VAL A 293 -7.20 20.77 2.76
N VAL A 294 -6.86 20.90 1.48
CA VAL A 294 -5.66 20.30 0.89
C VAL A 294 -4.65 21.39 0.56
N ALA A 295 -3.44 21.32 1.14
CA ALA A 295 -2.45 22.38 1.04
C ALA A 295 -1.01 21.86 0.83
N TYR A 296 -0.68 21.48 -0.41
CA TYR A 296 0.67 21.02 -0.76
C TYR A 296 1.59 22.13 -1.27
N GLY A 297 2.78 22.20 -0.67
CA GLY A 297 3.78 23.21 -0.96
C GLY A 297 3.47 24.60 -0.41
N GLU A 298 4.50 25.45 -0.43
CA GLU A 298 4.49 26.72 0.27
C GLU A 298 3.36 27.68 -0.12
N PRO A 299 3.01 27.84 -1.42
CA PRO A 299 1.93 28.75 -1.80
C PRO A 299 0.57 28.29 -1.27
N ALA A 300 0.29 26.99 -1.32
CA ALA A 300 -0.98 26.43 -0.84
C ALA A 300 -1.10 26.54 0.68
N ARG A 301 -0.03 26.22 1.43
CA ARG A 301 -0.01 26.38 2.89
C ARG A 301 -0.23 27.84 3.32
N LYS A 302 0.39 28.81 2.64
CA LYS A 302 0.13 30.24 2.92
C LYS A 302 -1.31 30.65 2.64
N CYS A 303 -1.97 30.04 1.66
CA CYS A 303 -3.38 30.31 1.39
C CYS A 303 -4.27 29.65 2.45
N SER A 304 -3.97 28.41 2.86
CA SER A 304 -4.74 27.72 3.90
C SER A 304 -4.69 28.45 5.25
N VAL A 305 -3.57 29.10 5.60
CA VAL A 305 -3.50 29.95 6.81
C VAL A 305 -4.54 31.08 6.76
N ARG A 306 -4.61 31.83 5.66
CA ARG A 306 -5.61 32.90 5.49
C ARG A 306 -7.04 32.36 5.50
N LEU A 307 -7.26 31.20 4.88
CA LEU A 307 -8.54 30.52 4.93
C LEU A 307 -8.93 30.17 6.37
N ILE A 308 -8.02 29.56 7.14
CA ILE A 308 -8.24 29.22 8.56
C ILE A 308 -8.60 30.46 9.37
N GLU A 309 -7.86 31.56 9.22
CA GLU A 309 -8.17 32.84 9.89
C GLU A 309 -9.61 33.30 9.61
N SER A 310 -10.04 33.22 8.34
CA SER A 310 -11.41 33.57 7.96
C SER A 310 -12.46 32.58 8.51
N ILE A 311 -12.14 31.29 8.57
CA ILE A 311 -12.98 30.26 9.20
C ILE A 311 -13.19 30.58 10.67
N ARG A 312 -12.13 30.93 11.41
CA ARG A 312 -12.28 31.30 12.83
C ARG A 312 -13.16 32.50 13.06
N LYS A 313 -13.18 33.43 12.10
CA LYS A 313 -14.03 34.62 12.16
C LYS A 313 -15.51 34.32 11.92
N TYR A 314 -15.82 33.47 10.93
CA TYR A 314 -17.20 33.30 10.45
C TYR A 314 -17.85 31.96 10.80
N LEU A 315 -17.07 30.95 11.20
CA LEU A 315 -17.52 29.65 11.69
C LEU A 315 -16.75 29.25 12.96
N PRO A 316 -16.82 30.05 14.03
CA PRO A 316 -16.12 29.73 15.26
C PRO A 316 -16.58 28.37 15.82
N GLY A 317 -15.62 27.56 16.25
CA GLY A 317 -15.89 26.24 16.84
C GLY A 317 -15.97 25.07 15.86
N ILE A 318 -15.90 25.30 14.54
CA ILE A 318 -15.74 24.21 13.57
C ILE A 318 -14.25 23.90 13.39
N PRO A 319 -13.79 22.66 13.64
CA PRO A 319 -12.40 22.29 13.49
C PRO A 319 -11.96 22.24 12.02
N VAL A 320 -10.69 22.56 11.77
CA VAL A 320 -10.08 22.53 10.44
C VAL A 320 -8.96 21.48 10.40
N ALA A 321 -9.11 20.51 9.50
CA ALA A 321 -8.10 19.52 9.17
C ALA A 321 -7.41 19.89 7.85
N VAL A 322 -6.08 19.89 7.85
CA VAL A 322 -5.27 20.19 6.66
C VAL A 322 -4.45 18.98 6.24
N ALA A 323 -4.71 18.48 5.03
CA ALA A 323 -3.88 17.49 4.38
C ALA A 323 -2.68 18.13 3.68
N SER A 324 -1.49 17.69 4.05
CA SER A 324 -0.23 18.22 3.52
C SER A 324 0.93 17.25 3.76
N ASP A 325 2.06 17.53 3.12
CA ASP A 325 3.34 16.85 3.34
C ASP A 325 4.04 17.33 4.63
N ARG A 326 3.59 18.46 5.19
CA ARG A 326 4.12 19.06 6.43
C ARG A 326 2.99 19.71 7.24
N PRO A 327 3.11 19.80 8.57
CA PRO A 327 2.13 20.50 9.40
C PRO A 327 1.90 21.96 8.97
N VAL A 328 0.67 22.42 9.16
CA VAL A 328 0.27 23.85 9.13
C VAL A 328 -0.15 24.19 10.56
N GLU A 329 0.59 25.07 11.23
CA GLU A 329 0.47 25.31 12.68
C GLU A 329 -0.91 25.84 13.09
N GLU A 330 -1.58 26.58 12.21
CA GLU A 330 -2.89 27.16 12.46
C GLU A 330 -4.04 26.15 12.34
N ALA A 331 -3.79 24.96 11.77
CA ALA A 331 -4.79 23.91 11.64
C ALA A 331 -5.06 23.22 12.98
N ASP A 332 -6.30 22.81 13.24
CA ASP A 332 -6.60 22.00 14.42
C ASP A 332 -6.01 20.60 14.30
N LEU A 333 -6.09 20.03 13.09
CA LEU A 333 -5.63 18.68 12.80
C LEU A 333 -4.70 18.70 11.57
N PHE A 334 -3.51 18.12 11.72
CA PHE A 334 -2.64 17.80 10.59
C PHE A 334 -2.97 16.42 10.05
N VAL A 335 -3.28 16.32 8.75
CA VAL A 335 -3.50 15.04 8.05
C VAL A 335 -2.27 14.70 7.22
N PRO A 336 -1.34 13.86 7.72
CA PRO A 336 -0.13 13.53 7.00
C PRO A 336 -0.45 12.72 5.75
N HIS A 337 -0.12 13.25 4.58
CA HIS A 337 -0.26 12.53 3.33
C HIS A 337 0.84 12.95 2.35
N PRO A 338 1.46 12.00 1.62
CA PRO A 338 2.53 12.32 0.68
C PRO A 338 2.01 13.19 -0.47
N ASP A 339 2.80 14.19 -0.82
CA ASP A 339 2.60 14.96 -2.04
C ASP A 339 2.83 14.05 -3.26
N SER A 340 1.73 13.64 -3.89
CA SER A 340 1.73 12.58 -4.91
C SER A 340 1.27 13.08 -6.29
N ASP A 341 0.69 14.29 -6.37
CA ASP A 341 0.29 14.92 -7.62
C ASP A 341 0.41 16.45 -7.53
N LEU A 342 0.70 17.11 -8.65
CA LEU A 342 0.97 18.56 -8.67
C LEU A 342 -0.20 19.41 -8.14
N GLY A 343 -1.44 18.91 -8.22
CA GLY A 343 -2.65 19.59 -7.78
C GLY A 343 -3.19 19.17 -6.41
N GLY A 344 -2.57 18.22 -5.70
CA GLY A 344 -3.15 17.64 -4.49
C GLY A 344 -4.51 16.97 -4.70
N ARG A 345 -4.84 16.56 -5.93
CA ARG A 345 -6.14 16.00 -6.28
C ARG A 345 -6.39 14.65 -5.64
N ILE A 346 -5.38 13.82 -5.42
CA ILE A 346 -5.58 12.53 -4.76
C ILE A 346 -6.05 12.71 -3.30
N ALA A 347 -5.44 13.64 -2.57
CA ALA A 347 -5.84 13.92 -1.18
C ALA A 347 -7.23 14.55 -1.11
N LYS A 348 -7.63 15.29 -2.15
CA LYS A 348 -8.97 15.83 -2.30
C LYS A 348 -10.01 14.73 -2.55
N THR A 349 -9.78 13.85 -3.52
CA THR A 349 -10.74 12.78 -3.84
C THR A 349 -10.89 11.78 -2.69
N ARG A 350 -9.87 11.65 -1.84
CA ARG A 350 -9.86 10.81 -0.64
C ARG A 350 -10.38 11.50 0.64
N MET A 351 -11.01 12.66 0.55
CA MET A 351 -11.47 13.40 1.75
C MET A 351 -12.41 12.58 2.66
N TYR A 352 -13.18 11.63 2.12
CA TYR A 352 -14.02 10.73 2.91
C TYR A 352 -13.20 9.85 3.86
N GLU A 353 -12.13 9.20 3.38
CA GLU A 353 -11.27 8.33 4.20
C GLU A 353 -10.23 9.11 5.01
N MET A 354 -9.86 10.31 4.55
CA MET A 354 -8.80 11.12 5.16
C MET A 354 -9.28 12.03 6.28
N THR A 355 -10.57 12.29 6.43
CA THR A 355 -11.12 13.08 7.55
C THR A 355 -11.47 12.20 8.75
N PRO A 356 -11.45 12.73 9.99
CA PRO A 356 -11.70 11.94 11.18
C PRO A 356 -12.99 11.10 11.08
N PRO A 357 -12.99 9.83 11.53
CA PRO A 357 -14.17 8.98 11.46
C PRO A 357 -15.37 9.51 12.26
N ALA A 358 -15.11 10.29 13.32
CA ALA A 358 -16.16 10.89 14.16
C ALA A 358 -16.89 12.05 13.48
N TRP A 359 -16.27 12.66 12.44
CA TRP A 359 -16.91 13.73 11.67
C TRP A 359 -18.01 13.12 10.79
N GLU A 360 -19.26 13.50 11.08
CA GLU A 360 -20.45 13.07 10.36
C GLU A 360 -20.76 13.99 9.18
N GLU A 361 -20.45 15.29 9.31
CA GLU A 361 -20.66 16.32 8.30
C GLU A 361 -19.34 17.07 8.02
N ILE A 362 -18.94 17.10 6.75
CA ILE A 362 -17.64 17.60 6.33
C ILE A 362 -17.84 18.69 5.27
N LEU A 363 -17.15 19.82 5.42
CA LEU A 363 -17.04 20.88 4.41
C LEU A 363 -15.62 20.91 3.83
N TYR A 364 -15.48 20.63 2.55
CA TYR A 364 -14.25 20.84 1.79
C TYR A 364 -14.18 22.25 1.18
N LEU A 365 -13.03 22.89 1.34
CA LEU A 365 -12.69 24.18 0.74
C LEU A 365 -11.30 24.11 0.07
N ASP A 366 -11.20 24.57 -1.17
CA ASP A 366 -9.89 24.75 -1.82
C ASP A 366 -9.04 25.75 -1.00
N ALA A 367 -7.73 25.50 -0.87
CA ALA A 367 -6.86 26.30 0.00
C ALA A 367 -6.76 27.79 -0.39
N ASP A 368 -7.06 28.15 -1.64
CA ASP A 368 -7.12 29.52 -2.15
C ASP A 368 -8.52 30.16 -2.07
N THR A 369 -9.37 29.67 -1.17
CA THR A 369 -10.62 30.31 -0.77
C THR A 369 -10.46 31.18 0.47
N GLU A 370 -11.45 32.03 0.73
CA GLU A 370 -11.56 32.88 1.93
C GLU A 370 -13.04 33.07 2.27
N LEU A 371 -13.39 32.91 3.54
CA LEU A 371 -14.73 33.21 4.03
C LEU A 371 -14.88 34.72 4.24
N VAL A 372 -15.99 35.29 3.77
CA VAL A 372 -16.35 36.70 3.98
C VAL A 372 -17.69 36.89 4.66
N ALA A 373 -18.42 35.81 4.91
CA ALA A 373 -19.62 35.76 5.73
C ALA A 373 -19.76 34.38 6.37
N ASP A 374 -20.73 34.22 7.26
CA ASP A 374 -21.14 32.92 7.79
C ASP A 374 -21.70 32.04 6.65
N VAL A 375 -21.26 30.78 6.61
CA VAL A 375 -21.69 29.78 5.62
C VAL A 375 -22.24 28.51 6.29
N SER A 376 -22.76 28.63 7.51
CA SER A 376 -23.31 27.52 8.30
C SER A 376 -24.42 26.76 7.58
N PHE A 377 -25.13 27.45 6.67
CA PHE A 377 -26.09 26.87 5.73
C PHE A 377 -25.59 25.59 5.05
N LEU A 378 -24.28 25.50 4.71
CA LEU A 378 -23.72 24.30 4.08
C LEU A 378 -23.80 23.06 4.98
N PHE A 379 -23.66 23.23 6.31
CA PHE A 379 -23.87 22.17 7.28
C PHE A 379 -25.36 21.94 7.55
N ASP A 380 -26.16 23.02 7.65
CA ASP A 380 -27.60 22.90 7.90
C ASP A 380 -28.29 22.09 6.80
N ALA A 381 -27.92 22.29 5.53
CA ALA A 381 -28.41 21.48 4.42
C ALA A 381 -28.09 19.98 4.60
N LEU A 382 -26.91 19.63 5.10
CA LEU A 382 -26.57 18.24 5.39
C LEU A 382 -27.45 17.67 6.52
N SER A 383 -27.65 18.45 7.57
CA SER A 383 -28.51 18.08 8.71
C SER A 383 -29.99 17.93 8.31
N GLU A 384 -30.45 18.65 7.29
CA GLU A 384 -31.78 18.50 6.69
C GLU A 384 -31.92 17.27 5.79
N GLY A 385 -30.85 16.49 5.61
CA GLY A 385 -30.88 15.19 4.95
C GLY A 385 -30.26 15.16 3.55
N TRP A 386 -29.76 16.28 3.03
CA TRP A 386 -28.95 16.25 1.81
C TRP A 386 -27.65 15.48 2.06
N GLU A 387 -27.24 14.64 1.11
CA GLU A 387 -26.03 13.83 1.24
C GLU A 387 -24.78 14.57 0.76
N LEU A 388 -24.95 15.42 -0.25
CA LEU A 388 -23.90 16.21 -0.88
C LEU A 388 -24.42 17.60 -1.22
N VAL A 389 -23.64 18.64 -0.95
CA VAL A 389 -23.92 20.03 -1.30
C VAL A 389 -22.75 20.54 -2.12
N LEU A 390 -23.02 21.08 -3.32
CA LEU A 390 -21.94 21.40 -4.25
C LEU A 390 -22.33 22.51 -5.21
N THR A 391 -21.35 23.30 -5.64
CA THR A 391 -21.60 24.43 -6.56
C THR A 391 -21.54 24.03 -8.02
N LYS A 392 -22.45 24.56 -8.85
CA LYS A 392 -22.20 24.59 -10.30
C LYS A 392 -20.92 25.39 -10.60
N ASP A 393 -20.30 25.15 -11.76
CA ASP A 393 -19.17 25.96 -12.22
C ASP A 393 -19.60 27.41 -12.58
N GLN A 394 -18.63 28.26 -12.90
CA GLN A 394 -18.81 29.69 -13.18
C GLN A 394 -19.72 29.94 -14.41
N ASP A 395 -20.30 31.14 -14.52
CA ASP A 395 -21.39 31.52 -15.44
C ASP A 395 -21.12 31.47 -16.97
N ASP A 396 -20.04 30.83 -17.40
CA ASP A 396 -19.74 30.54 -18.80
C ASP A 396 -19.27 29.08 -19.02
N TYR A 397 -19.47 28.25 -17.99
CA TYR A 397 -18.95 26.89 -17.86
C TYR A 397 -20.02 25.93 -17.34
N ASP A 398 -21.29 26.14 -17.69
CA ASP A 398 -22.40 25.39 -17.07
C ASP A 398 -22.45 23.90 -17.45
N ILE A 399 -21.80 23.48 -18.55
CA ILE A 399 -21.84 22.09 -19.02
C ILE A 399 -20.47 21.49 -19.24
N ILE A 400 -20.36 20.18 -19.04
CA ILE A 400 -19.10 19.44 -19.04
C ILE A 400 -18.33 19.51 -20.37
N PHE A 401 -19.02 19.78 -21.49
CA PHE A 401 -18.43 20.13 -22.78
C PHE A 401 -17.31 21.19 -22.66
N HIS A 402 -17.46 22.19 -21.78
CA HIS A 402 -16.46 23.23 -21.62
C HIS A 402 -15.14 22.72 -21.03
N LEU A 403 -15.21 21.66 -20.21
CA LEU A 403 -14.08 20.92 -19.69
C LEU A 403 -13.47 20.00 -20.76
N TRP A 404 -14.29 19.15 -21.37
CA TRP A 404 -13.88 18.06 -22.27
C TRP A 404 -13.28 18.55 -23.59
N ARG A 405 -13.80 19.63 -24.18
CA ARG A 405 -13.22 20.20 -25.42
C ARG A 405 -11.76 20.63 -25.29
N ARG A 406 -11.26 20.77 -24.05
CA ARG A 406 -9.89 21.15 -23.75
C ARG A 406 -9.00 19.93 -23.52
N ASP A 407 -9.58 18.73 -23.51
CA ASP A 407 -8.95 17.51 -23.07
C ASP A 407 -9.60 16.23 -23.66
N SER A 408 -8.97 15.66 -24.70
CA SER A 408 -9.51 14.52 -25.45
C SER A 408 -9.71 13.26 -24.61
N GLY A 409 -8.84 12.98 -23.64
CA GLY A 409 -9.00 11.82 -22.77
C GLY A 409 -10.18 11.95 -21.80
N GLU A 410 -10.50 13.18 -21.36
CA GLU A 410 -11.71 13.43 -20.56
C GLU A 410 -12.95 13.34 -21.43
N ASP A 411 -12.89 13.80 -22.69
CA ASP A 411 -14.00 13.69 -23.63
C ASP A 411 -14.34 12.21 -23.91
N GLU A 412 -13.34 11.37 -24.16
CA GLU A 412 -13.53 9.95 -24.43
C GLU A 412 -14.15 9.21 -23.23
N LEU A 413 -13.52 9.28 -22.05
CA LEU A 413 -14.03 8.64 -20.84
C LEU A 413 -15.40 9.21 -20.44
N GLY A 414 -15.57 10.51 -20.58
CA GLY A 414 -16.80 11.21 -20.26
C GLY A 414 -17.96 10.78 -21.15
N ARG A 415 -17.77 10.74 -22.47
CA ARG A 415 -18.81 10.27 -23.41
C ARG A 415 -19.14 8.80 -23.20
N ALA A 416 -18.16 7.97 -22.92
CA ALA A 416 -18.38 6.56 -22.62
C ALA A 416 -19.26 6.37 -21.38
N ALA A 417 -19.04 7.17 -20.33
CA ALA A 417 -19.79 7.07 -19.08
C ALA A 417 -21.17 7.75 -19.12
N LEU A 418 -21.28 8.94 -19.73
CA LEU A 418 -22.48 9.78 -19.67
C LEU A 418 -23.35 9.71 -20.93
N GLY A 419 -22.81 9.25 -22.06
CA GLY A 419 -23.49 9.28 -23.37
C GLY A 419 -23.72 10.69 -23.94
N SER A 420 -23.29 11.76 -23.27
CA SER A 420 -23.52 13.16 -23.65
C SER A 420 -22.48 14.10 -23.04
N ASP A 421 -22.18 15.20 -23.74
CA ASP A 421 -21.32 16.31 -23.25
C ASP A 421 -22.11 17.46 -22.62
N ARG A 422 -23.41 17.26 -22.39
CA ARG A 422 -24.34 18.29 -21.91
C ARG A 422 -24.71 18.16 -20.44
N ALA A 423 -24.06 17.27 -19.69
CA ALA A 423 -24.24 17.21 -18.24
C ALA A 423 -23.78 18.52 -17.58
N LEU A 424 -24.46 18.89 -16.49
CA LEU A 424 -24.12 20.07 -15.69
C LEU A 424 -22.69 19.94 -15.17
N GLN A 425 -21.86 20.96 -15.37
CA GLN A 425 -20.53 20.99 -14.82
C GLN A 425 -20.57 21.48 -13.38
N LEU A 426 -19.92 20.70 -12.52
CA LEU A 426 -19.85 20.91 -11.09
C LEU A 426 -18.43 21.30 -10.70
N ALA A 427 -18.30 22.28 -9.80
CA ALA A 427 -17.02 22.76 -9.31
C ALA A 427 -16.67 22.09 -7.98
N GLY A 428 -15.58 21.34 -7.94
CA GLY A 428 -15.13 20.66 -6.73
C GLY A 428 -14.46 21.56 -5.68
N GLY A 429 -14.47 22.89 -5.83
CA GLY A 429 -13.71 23.80 -4.95
C GLY A 429 -14.42 24.17 -3.64
N VAL A 430 -15.73 23.94 -3.58
CA VAL A 430 -16.59 24.08 -2.39
C VAL A 430 -17.56 22.91 -2.43
N MET A 431 -17.48 22.03 -1.44
CA MET A 431 -18.27 20.81 -1.36
C MET A 431 -18.53 20.49 0.11
N ALA A 432 -19.79 20.23 0.49
CA ALA A 432 -20.11 19.67 1.80
C ALA A 432 -20.74 18.30 1.63
N PHE A 433 -20.45 17.35 2.51
CA PHE A 433 -21.08 16.02 2.49
C PHE A 433 -21.30 15.49 3.89
N ARG A 434 -22.28 14.60 4.03
CA ARG A 434 -22.45 13.78 5.24
C ARG A 434 -22.08 12.33 4.98
N ARG A 435 -21.62 11.62 5.99
CA ARG A 435 -21.29 10.20 5.88
C ARG A 435 -22.56 9.36 5.74
N THR A 436 -22.74 8.73 4.59
CA THR A 436 -23.75 7.70 4.33
C THR A 436 -23.12 6.61 3.46
N ALA A 437 -23.78 5.46 3.37
CA ALA A 437 -23.33 4.41 2.46
C ALA A 437 -23.26 4.88 0.99
N ALA A 438 -24.15 5.80 0.58
CA ALA A 438 -24.14 6.35 -0.77
C ALA A 438 -22.96 7.29 -0.99
N THR A 439 -22.65 8.18 -0.03
CA THR A 439 -21.48 9.07 -0.16
C THR A 439 -20.17 8.28 -0.10
N GLU A 440 -20.07 7.23 0.71
CA GLU A 440 -18.90 6.32 0.72
C GLU A 440 -18.64 5.72 -0.66
N GLN A 441 -19.67 5.15 -1.30
CA GLN A 441 -19.57 4.57 -2.64
C GLN A 441 -19.20 5.61 -3.69
N PHE A 442 -19.79 6.81 -3.59
CA PHE A 442 -19.46 7.93 -4.47
C PHE A 442 -17.98 8.35 -4.36
N PHE A 443 -17.45 8.55 -3.14
CA PHE A 443 -16.06 8.96 -2.95
C PHE A 443 -15.07 7.86 -3.37
N SER A 444 -15.37 6.59 -3.06
CA SER A 444 -14.57 5.45 -3.53
C SER A 444 -14.50 5.43 -5.07
N GLU A 445 -15.63 5.64 -5.73
CA GLU A 445 -15.69 5.71 -7.19
C GLU A 445 -14.99 6.95 -7.74
N TRP A 446 -15.05 8.10 -7.06
CA TRP A 446 -14.37 9.31 -7.51
C TRP A 446 -12.84 9.15 -7.54
N VAL A 447 -12.27 8.47 -6.53
CA VAL A 447 -10.85 8.09 -6.54
C VAL A 447 -10.55 7.19 -7.75
N ARG A 448 -11.35 6.14 -7.96
CA ARG A 448 -11.19 5.20 -9.08
C ARG A 448 -11.27 5.88 -10.45
N GLU A 449 -12.22 6.79 -10.63
CA GLU A 449 -12.40 7.54 -11.88
C GLU A 449 -11.30 8.57 -12.12
N TRP A 450 -10.72 9.12 -11.05
CA TRP A 450 -9.59 10.04 -11.14
C TRP A 450 -8.32 9.29 -11.54
N ASP A 451 -8.07 8.11 -10.96
CA ASP A 451 -6.87 7.30 -11.24
C ASP A 451 -6.71 6.92 -12.73
N LYS A 452 -7.81 6.86 -13.49
CA LYS A 452 -7.77 6.62 -14.94
C LYS A 452 -6.94 7.63 -15.73
N LEU A 453 -6.89 8.89 -15.26
CA LEU A 453 -6.18 9.98 -15.94
C LEU A 453 -5.16 10.69 -15.03
N GLY A 454 -5.33 10.65 -13.70
CA GLY A 454 -4.38 11.20 -12.73
C GLY A 454 -4.17 12.71 -12.83
N ARG A 455 -5.20 13.47 -13.28
CA ARG A 455 -5.09 14.91 -13.57
C ARG A 455 -6.24 15.74 -13.00
N ARG A 456 -7.29 16.03 -13.78
CA ARG A 456 -8.45 16.82 -13.37
C ARG A 456 -9.38 15.95 -12.52
N ASP A 457 -9.92 16.54 -11.46
CA ASP A 457 -10.88 15.90 -10.56
C ASP A 457 -12.34 16.08 -11.02
N GLN A 458 -12.67 17.15 -11.75
CA GLN A 458 -14.05 17.48 -12.14
C GLN A 458 -14.69 16.47 -13.11
N GLY A 459 -13.93 15.95 -14.08
CA GLY A 459 -14.45 14.93 -15.00
C GLY A 459 -14.73 13.63 -14.27
N ALA A 460 -13.80 13.21 -13.41
CA ALA A 460 -13.95 12.05 -12.54
C ALA A 460 -15.13 12.19 -11.56
N LEU A 461 -15.32 13.38 -10.98
CA LEU A 461 -16.43 13.69 -10.07
C LEU A 461 -17.77 13.37 -10.72
N ILE A 462 -17.98 13.86 -11.95
CA ILE A 462 -19.25 13.68 -12.65
C ILE A 462 -19.45 12.22 -13.05
N ARG A 463 -18.40 11.53 -13.51
CA ARG A 463 -18.50 10.09 -13.80
C ARG A 463 -18.88 9.29 -12.55
N ALA A 464 -18.29 9.62 -11.40
CA ALA A 464 -18.60 8.99 -10.13
C ALA A 464 -20.05 9.24 -9.67
N LEU A 465 -20.57 10.46 -9.84
CA LEU A 465 -21.99 10.77 -9.56
C LEU A 465 -22.96 9.98 -10.45
N TYR A 466 -22.60 9.74 -11.71
CA TYR A 466 -23.44 8.94 -12.62
C TYR A 466 -23.41 7.45 -12.28
N ALA A 467 -22.27 6.96 -11.77
CA ALA A 467 -22.12 5.57 -11.34
C ALA A 467 -22.80 5.31 -9.97
N ASN A 468 -22.62 6.23 -9.02
CA ASN A 468 -23.11 6.14 -7.65
C ASN A 468 -23.83 7.46 -7.28
N PRO A 469 -25.13 7.58 -7.60
CA PRO A 469 -25.88 8.81 -7.36
C PRO A 469 -26.12 9.03 -5.87
N VAL A 470 -26.11 10.31 -5.46
CA VAL A 470 -26.36 10.76 -4.08
C VAL A 470 -27.44 11.84 -4.08
N GLN A 471 -28.17 12.00 -2.97
CA GLN A 471 -29.11 13.09 -2.80
C GLN A 471 -28.37 14.43 -2.69
N MET A 472 -28.27 15.15 -3.80
CA MET A 472 -27.42 16.33 -3.93
C MET A 472 -28.19 17.64 -4.02
N LEU A 473 -27.79 18.63 -3.19
CA LEU A 473 -28.19 20.03 -3.33
C LEU A 473 -27.17 20.78 -4.19
N VAL A 474 -27.61 21.29 -5.34
CA VAL A 474 -26.75 22.06 -6.26
C VAL A 474 -26.92 23.56 -6.02
N LEU A 475 -25.83 24.21 -5.64
CA LEU A 475 -25.77 25.65 -5.37
C LEU A 475 -25.28 26.43 -6.59
N GLY A 476 -25.65 27.72 -6.63
CA GLY A 476 -25.12 28.65 -7.64
C GLY A 476 -23.64 28.97 -7.42
N CYS A 477 -22.99 29.49 -8.46
CA CYS A 477 -21.57 29.90 -8.43
C CYS A 477 -21.26 31.04 -7.43
N HIS A 478 -22.28 31.74 -6.90
CA HIS A 478 -22.13 32.73 -5.82
C HIS A 478 -21.60 32.11 -4.51
N TRP A 479 -21.75 30.80 -4.30
CA TRP A 479 -21.15 30.05 -3.19
C TRP A 479 -19.68 29.64 -3.43
N ASN A 480 -19.13 29.96 -4.60
CA ASN A 480 -17.73 29.75 -4.96
C ASN A 480 -17.30 30.88 -5.90
N SER A 481 -17.33 32.12 -5.38
CA SER A 481 -17.21 33.34 -6.19
C SER A 481 -15.76 33.62 -6.58
N PHE A 482 -15.41 33.42 -7.85
CA PHE A 482 -14.05 33.72 -8.32
C PHE A 482 -13.83 35.23 -8.48
N THR A 483 -12.79 35.74 -7.83
CA THR A 483 -12.44 37.16 -7.91
C THR A 483 -12.16 37.58 -9.36
N GLY A 484 -12.89 38.59 -9.84
CA GLY A 484 -12.78 39.10 -11.21
C GLY A 484 -13.44 38.25 -12.31
N ILE A 485 -14.17 37.18 -11.96
CA ILE A 485 -15.00 36.39 -12.90
C ILE A 485 -16.47 36.51 -12.55
N PHE A 486 -16.80 36.23 -11.28
CA PHE A 486 -18.17 36.33 -10.80
C PHE A 486 -18.57 37.82 -10.70
N LYS A 487 -19.77 38.15 -11.20
CA LYS A 487 -20.26 39.54 -11.35
C LYS A 487 -21.41 39.90 -10.39
N GLY A 488 -21.70 39.03 -9.41
CA GLY A 488 -22.74 39.25 -8.41
C GLY A 488 -22.20 39.40 -6.99
N GLU A 489 -23.11 39.32 -6.03
CA GLU A 489 -22.79 39.27 -4.59
C GLU A 489 -22.44 37.84 -4.18
N THR A 490 -21.34 37.68 -3.45
CA THR A 490 -20.90 36.37 -2.95
C THR A 490 -21.81 35.88 -1.82
N ALA A 491 -22.01 34.57 -1.75
CA ALA A 491 -22.74 33.89 -0.67
C ALA A 491 -21.87 33.67 0.59
N GLY A 492 -20.71 34.33 0.68
CA GLY A 492 -19.81 34.20 1.82
C GLY A 492 -18.49 33.49 1.53
N ILE A 493 -18.26 32.97 0.32
CA ILE A 493 -17.00 32.33 -0.07
C ILE A 493 -16.41 32.99 -1.31
N LEU A 494 -15.24 33.60 -1.13
CA LEU A 494 -14.41 34.13 -2.21
C LEU A 494 -13.35 33.12 -2.60
N HIS A 495 -13.18 32.93 -3.91
CA HIS A 495 -12.12 32.09 -4.48
C HIS A 495 -11.11 32.99 -5.20
N HIS A 496 -9.87 32.98 -4.74
CA HIS A 496 -8.83 33.88 -5.25
C HIS A 496 -8.33 33.47 -6.63
N ARG A 497 -8.55 34.33 -7.63
CA ARG A 497 -8.11 34.11 -9.01
C ARG A 497 -6.58 34.09 -9.14
N GLY A 498 -6.10 33.36 -10.14
CA GLY A 498 -4.68 33.24 -10.48
C GLY A 498 -4.01 31.99 -9.90
N GLY A 499 -4.74 31.24 -9.07
CA GLY A 499 -4.23 30.05 -8.40
C GLY A 499 -3.06 30.39 -7.49
N PRO A 500 -3.23 31.28 -6.50
CA PRO A 500 -2.15 31.62 -5.57
C PRO A 500 -1.66 30.40 -4.77
N ALA A 501 -2.48 29.35 -4.66
CA ALA A 501 -2.08 28.06 -4.08
C ALA A 501 -1.23 27.19 -5.04
N ARG A 502 -1.11 27.54 -6.32
CA ARG A 502 -0.43 26.70 -7.33
C ARG A 502 1.09 26.82 -7.23
N ARG A 503 1.76 25.68 -7.31
CA ARG A 503 3.22 25.56 -7.31
C ARG A 503 3.87 25.82 -8.66
N ALA A 504 3.12 25.64 -9.76
CA ALA A 504 3.61 25.83 -11.11
C ALA A 504 2.67 26.75 -11.91
N ARG A 505 3.27 27.60 -12.77
CA ARG A 505 2.51 28.42 -13.71
C ARG A 505 1.99 27.56 -14.87
N GLY A 506 0.69 27.66 -15.12
CA GLY A 506 0.02 26.98 -16.21
C GLY A 506 -0.64 25.65 -15.82
N TRP A 507 -1.44 25.16 -16.76
CA TRP A 507 -2.36 24.05 -16.57
C TRP A 507 -1.67 22.70 -16.86
N ARG A 508 -0.92 22.17 -15.89
CA ARG A 508 -0.24 20.87 -15.99
C ARG A 508 -0.47 20.07 -14.71
N GLY A 509 -1.66 19.49 -14.57
CA GLY A 509 -1.94 18.50 -13.53
C GLY A 509 -1.52 17.12 -14.03
N GLY A 510 -0.91 16.33 -13.14
CA GLY A 510 -0.44 14.98 -13.39
C GLY A 510 0.11 14.39 -12.10
N ARG A 511 0.08 13.06 -11.97
CA ARG A 511 0.74 12.36 -10.87
C ARG A 511 2.26 12.57 -10.96
N LEU A 512 2.92 12.71 -9.82
CA LEU A 512 4.36 12.96 -9.77
C LEU A 512 5.19 11.72 -10.17
N ASP A 513 4.59 10.54 -10.13
CA ASP A 513 5.19 9.28 -10.56
C ASP A 513 5.01 8.98 -12.06
N ASP A 514 4.23 9.79 -12.78
CA ASP A 514 4.07 9.69 -14.24
C ASP A 514 5.15 10.51 -14.96
N ALA A 515 6.22 9.83 -15.38
CA ALA A 515 7.33 10.42 -16.12
C ALA A 515 6.90 11.08 -17.44
N ALA A 516 5.82 10.62 -18.09
CA ALA A 516 5.30 11.22 -19.32
C ALA A 516 4.54 12.52 -19.03
N ALA A 517 3.75 12.55 -17.96
CA ALA A 517 3.11 13.78 -17.46
C ALA A 517 4.15 14.83 -17.03
N MET A 518 5.22 14.38 -16.37
CA MET A 518 6.32 15.25 -15.93
C MET A 518 7.20 15.76 -17.08
N ALA A 519 7.45 14.96 -18.12
CA ALA A 519 8.17 15.40 -19.33
C ALA A 519 7.40 16.45 -20.15
N ALA A 520 6.07 16.50 -19.99
CA ALA A 520 5.24 17.55 -20.55
C ALA A 520 5.34 18.87 -19.76
N VAL A 521 5.97 18.91 -18.58
CA VAL A 521 6.21 20.12 -17.76
C VAL A 521 7.44 20.87 -18.28
N GLY A 522 7.24 21.79 -19.22
CA GLY A 522 8.33 22.61 -19.79
C GLY A 522 8.07 23.16 -21.20
N ARG A 523 7.17 22.55 -21.98
CA ARG A 523 6.82 23.07 -23.32
C ARG A 523 5.92 24.31 -23.22
N PRO A 524 6.23 25.45 -23.86
CA PRO A 524 5.33 26.60 -23.85
C PRO A 524 4.04 26.27 -24.62
N ARG A 525 2.88 26.74 -24.13
CA ARG A 525 1.61 26.66 -24.87
C ARG A 525 1.31 28.02 -25.50
N ARG A 526 0.57 28.00 -26.62
CA ARG A 526 -0.22 29.15 -27.08
C ARG A 526 -1.10 29.64 -25.93
N GLU A 527 -1.08 30.95 -25.68
CA GLU A 527 -1.84 31.63 -24.63
C GLU A 527 -3.25 31.08 -24.50
N THR A 528 -3.63 30.70 -23.27
CA THR A 528 -5.02 30.41 -22.96
C THR A 528 -5.71 31.66 -22.44
N TYR A 529 -7.03 31.74 -22.57
CA TYR A 529 -7.83 32.85 -22.05
C TYR A 529 -7.57 33.17 -20.55
N TRP A 530 -7.20 32.15 -19.76
CA TRP A 530 -6.84 32.32 -18.36
C TRP A 530 -5.59 33.18 -18.15
N ASP A 531 -4.71 33.21 -19.15
CA ASP A 531 -3.45 33.96 -19.14
C ASP A 531 -3.62 35.39 -19.69
N SER A 532 -4.56 35.62 -20.61
CA SER A 532 -4.68 36.89 -21.36
C SER A 532 -5.69 37.91 -20.82
N GLY A 533 -6.48 37.55 -19.79
CA GLY A 533 -7.39 38.47 -19.09
C GLY A 533 -8.56 39.03 -19.93
N THR A 534 -8.67 38.67 -21.21
CA THR A 534 -9.62 39.27 -22.15
C THR A 534 -10.47 38.18 -22.81
N PRO A 535 -11.82 38.19 -22.67
CA PRO A 535 -12.65 37.17 -23.31
C PRO A 535 -12.40 37.17 -24.81
N PRO A 536 -12.27 36.00 -25.47
CA PRO A 536 -12.16 35.99 -26.92
C PRO A 536 -13.42 36.66 -27.49
N ALA A 537 -13.22 37.65 -28.37
CA ALA A 537 -14.32 38.24 -29.12
C ALA A 537 -15.12 37.10 -29.76
N ARG A 538 -16.45 37.09 -29.56
CA ARG A 538 -17.35 36.07 -30.11
C ARG A 538 -17.24 36.04 -31.64
N GLN A 539 -16.29 35.29 -32.18
CA GLN A 539 -16.36 34.80 -33.54
C GLN A 539 -17.14 33.50 -33.49
N SER A 540 -18.47 33.64 -33.52
CA SER A 540 -19.33 32.52 -33.85
C SER A 540 -19.00 32.06 -35.28
N PRO A 541 -18.70 30.76 -35.49
CA PRO A 541 -18.55 30.20 -36.85
C PRO A 541 -19.84 30.33 -37.68
N LEU A 542 -20.98 30.63 -37.06
CA LEU A 542 -22.28 30.77 -37.74
C LEU A 542 -22.43 32.03 -38.60
N LYS A 543 -21.42 32.91 -38.69
CA LYS A 543 -21.46 34.07 -39.61
C LYS A 543 -20.83 33.84 -40.99
N LYS A 544 -20.26 32.66 -41.29
CA LYS A 544 -19.67 32.38 -42.63
C LYS A 544 -20.39 31.36 -43.51
N THR A 545 -21.58 30.90 -43.11
CA THR A 545 -22.39 30.00 -43.96
C THR A 545 -23.90 30.21 -43.87
N ILE A 546 -24.33 31.45 -43.58
CA ILE A 546 -25.73 31.86 -43.76
C ILE A 546 -25.75 33.08 -44.67
N HIS A 547 -25.39 32.86 -45.94
CA HIS A 547 -25.81 33.77 -47.00
C HIS A 547 -26.51 33.10 -48.17
N ASP A 548 -26.84 31.79 -48.12
CA ASP A 548 -27.42 31.16 -49.30
C ASP A 548 -28.48 30.05 -49.13
N LYS A 549 -29.12 29.90 -47.96
CA LYS A 549 -30.28 28.98 -47.81
C LYS A 549 -31.41 29.49 -46.91
N ARG A 550 -31.70 30.80 -46.94
CA ARG A 550 -32.82 31.39 -46.19
C ARG A 550 -34.07 31.71 -47.03
N ALA A 551 -34.16 31.20 -48.26
CA ALA A 551 -35.30 31.43 -49.16
C ALA A 551 -36.16 30.18 -49.45
N ALA A 552 -35.84 28.99 -48.94
CA ALA A 552 -36.49 27.75 -49.41
C ALA A 552 -37.30 26.95 -48.38
N TYR A 553 -37.50 27.45 -47.15
CA TYR A 553 -38.21 26.69 -46.10
C TYR A 553 -39.48 27.36 -45.55
N TRP A 554 -39.85 28.56 -46.01
CA TRP A 554 -41.02 29.30 -45.52
C TRP A 554 -42.05 29.71 -46.58
N ASP A 555 -41.94 29.22 -47.81
CA ASP A 555 -42.96 29.47 -48.83
C ASP A 555 -43.47 28.18 -49.47
N ARG A 556 -44.30 27.45 -48.71
CA ARG A 556 -45.38 26.63 -49.28
C ARG A 556 -46.61 26.78 -48.39
N SER A 557 -47.54 27.53 -48.94
CA SER A 557 -48.98 27.52 -48.69
C SER A 557 -49.51 26.27 -47.98
N GLN A 558 -50.36 26.52 -46.99
CA GLN A 558 -51.28 25.54 -46.40
C GLN A 558 -52.14 24.83 -47.46
N PRO A 559 -52.67 23.65 -47.10
CA PRO A 559 -54.13 23.57 -47.04
C PRO A 559 -54.64 23.08 -45.68
N ALA A 560 -55.62 23.85 -45.20
CA ALA A 560 -56.77 23.53 -44.34
C ALA A 560 -56.80 22.18 -43.58
N GLY A 561 -56.86 22.27 -42.24
CA GLY A 561 -57.22 21.14 -41.37
C GLY A 561 -57.05 21.42 -39.87
N SER A 562 -57.95 22.22 -39.30
CA SER A 562 -58.27 22.32 -37.86
C SER A 562 -58.83 20.97 -37.33
N PRO A 563 -58.97 20.65 -36.00
CA PRO A 563 -58.81 21.45 -34.76
C PRO A 563 -57.85 20.79 -33.74
N TYR A 564 -57.24 21.46 -32.75
CA TYR A 564 -57.87 21.89 -31.50
C TYR A 564 -56.93 22.84 -30.75
N HIS A 565 -57.50 23.95 -30.27
CA HIS A 565 -56.95 24.82 -29.24
C HIS A 565 -56.77 24.08 -27.90
N VAL A 566 -55.81 24.50 -27.05
CA VAL A 566 -56.07 25.22 -25.78
C VAL A 566 -54.76 25.76 -25.16
N ARG A 567 -54.76 27.11 -25.05
CA ARG A 567 -54.21 28.05 -24.04
C ARG A 567 -52.92 27.74 -23.27
N ARG A 568 -51.95 28.64 -23.50
CA ARG A 568 -50.99 29.12 -22.51
C ARG A 568 -51.70 29.98 -21.46
N ASN A 569 -51.51 29.68 -20.17
CA ASN A 569 -51.65 30.66 -19.10
C ASN A 569 -50.25 31.15 -18.70
N ARG A 570 -50.12 32.47 -18.63
CA ARG A 570 -49.05 33.18 -17.94
C ARG A 570 -49.31 33.10 -16.44
N PHE A 571 -48.31 32.76 -15.65
CA PHE A 571 -47.78 33.56 -14.54
C PHE A 571 -46.32 33.18 -14.34
#